data_AF-A0A662S399-F1
#
_entry.id   AF-A0A662S399-F1
#
_cell.length_a   1.000
_cell.length_b   1.000
_cell.length_c   1.000
_cell.angle_alpha   90.00
_cell.angle_beta   90.00
_cell.angle_gamma   90.00
#
_symmetry.space_group_name_H-M   'P 1'
#
loop_
_entity.id
_entity.type
_entity.pdbx_description
1 polymer ?
#
loop_
_entity_poly.entity_id
_entity_poly.type
_entity_poly.pdbx_seq_one_letter_code
_entity_poly.pdbx_strand_id
1 'polypeptide(L)'
;MGIHVASLPNDLSVIISLLAQKGLRIVVEVVKKRTSLELKGWSCRVYLDLVKNLGEFVEIEGRDGNKLVDILQLHRKVVRRSYAEMLAGFSIEDL
;
A
#
# COMPACT_ATOMS: atom_id res chain seq x y z
N MET A 1 2.66 23.61 7.77
CA MET A 1 4.11 23.68 8.05
C MET A 1 4.80 22.56 7.30
N GLY A 2 5.76 22.87 6.43
CA GLY A 2 6.57 21.86 5.71
C GLY A 2 7.92 21.62 6.39
N ILE A 3 8.70 20.69 5.85
CA ILE A 3 10.12 20.53 6.20
C ILE A 3 10.91 21.39 5.21
N HIS A 4 11.57 22.44 5.72
CA HIS A 4 12.47 23.25 4.91
C HIS A 4 13.84 22.58 4.88
N VAL A 5 14.32 22.27 3.69
CA VAL A 5 15.62 21.64 3.46
C VAL A 5 16.47 22.51 2.54
N ALA A 6 17.78 22.54 2.77
CA ALA A 6 18.72 23.31 1.95
C ALA A 6 18.91 22.72 0.54
N SER A 7 18.70 21.42 0.40
CA SER A 7 18.72 20.68 -0.87
C SER A 7 17.68 19.57 -0.84
N LEU A 8 17.22 19.13 -2.01
CA LEU A 8 16.27 18.03 -2.12
C LEU A 8 16.93 16.73 -1.62
N PRO A 9 16.27 15.96 -0.74
CA PRO A 9 16.79 14.67 -0.30
C PRO A 9 16.85 13.71 -1.49
N ASN A 10 17.99 13.04 -1.65
CA ASN A 10 18.28 12.16 -2.78
C ASN A 10 18.29 10.67 -2.42
N ASP A 11 18.08 10.34 -1.13
CA ASP A 11 17.94 8.97 -0.68
C ASP A 11 16.89 8.82 0.43
N LEU A 12 16.46 7.58 0.64
CA LEU A 12 15.42 7.22 1.59
C LEU A 12 15.84 7.50 3.05
N SER A 13 17.11 7.34 3.39
CA SER A 13 17.61 7.52 4.76
C SER A 13 17.53 8.99 5.19
N VAL A 14 17.81 9.92 4.27
CA VAL A 14 17.67 11.35 4.50
C VAL A 14 16.18 11.71 4.68
N ILE A 15 15.29 11.17 3.85
CA ILE A 15 13.85 11.39 4.00
C ILE A 15 13.35 10.91 5.36
N ILE A 16 13.70 9.69 5.78
CA ILE A 16 13.33 9.13 7.08
C ILE A 16 13.82 10.02 8.22
N SER A 17 15.08 10.49 8.15
CA SER A 17 15.66 11.35 9.17
C SER A 17 14.94 12.70 9.28
N LEU A 18 14.57 13.30 8.15
CA LEU A 18 13.81 14.55 8.12
C LEU A 18 12.41 14.38 8.72
N LEU A 19 11.73 13.29 8.41
CA LEU A 19 10.43 12.96 9.01
C LEU A 19 10.55 12.76 10.53
N ALA A 20 11.61 12.09 10.99
CA ALA A 20 11.89 11.89 12.41
C ALA A 20 12.11 13.21 13.18
N GLN A 21 12.76 14.21 12.55
CA GLN A 21 12.90 15.55 13.14
C GLN A 21 11.55 16.26 13.37
N LYS A 22 10.49 15.83 12.68
CA LYS A 22 9.11 16.29 12.90
C LYS A 22 8.29 15.38 13.82
N GLY A 23 8.92 14.42 14.47
CA GLY A 23 8.26 13.48 15.38
C GLY A 23 7.56 12.32 14.67
N LEU A 24 7.66 12.22 13.34
CA LEU A 24 7.11 11.08 12.61
C LEU A 24 8.07 9.89 12.74
N ARG A 25 7.56 8.78 13.26
CA ARG A 25 8.33 7.55 13.47
C ARG A 25 7.78 6.45 12.58
N ILE A 26 8.65 5.55 12.14
CA ILE A 26 8.23 4.34 11.43
C ILE A 26 7.48 3.47 12.43
N VAL A 27 6.21 3.19 12.12
CA VAL A 27 5.33 2.35 12.94
C VAL A 27 5.39 0.90 12.49
N VAL A 28 5.39 0.67 11.17
CA VAL A 28 5.43 -0.66 10.57
C VAL A 28 6.12 -0.59 9.21
N GLU A 29 6.97 -1.58 8.92
CA GLU A 29 7.59 -1.75 7.61
C GLU A 29 6.84 -2.83 6.82
N VAL A 30 6.36 -2.48 5.63
CA VAL A 30 5.68 -3.42 4.72
C VAL A 30 6.65 -3.81 3.60
N VAL A 31 7.05 -5.07 3.56
CA VAL A 31 7.90 -5.61 2.48
C VAL A 31 7.05 -6.50 1.56
N LYS A 32 7.04 -6.19 0.26
CA LYS A 32 6.27 -6.97 -0.72
C LYS A 32 6.97 -7.10 -2.07
N LYS A 33 6.70 -8.21 -2.76
CA LYS A 33 6.99 -8.39 -4.19
C LYS A 33 5.70 -8.18 -4.97
N ARG A 34 5.72 -7.26 -5.94
CA ARG A 34 4.57 -6.89 -6.75
C ARG A 34 4.77 -7.30 -8.20
N THR A 35 3.76 -7.95 -8.78
CA THR A 35 3.62 -8.15 -10.22
C THR A 35 2.44 -7.35 -10.73
N SER A 36 2.69 -6.40 -11.62
CA SER A 36 1.65 -5.59 -12.25
C SER A 36 1.07 -6.31 -13.46
N LEU A 37 -0.26 -6.35 -13.55
CA LEU A 37 -1.01 -6.87 -14.68
C LEU A 37 -1.88 -5.76 -15.26
N GLU A 38 -1.72 -5.55 -16.56
CA GLU A 38 -2.58 -4.65 -17.33
C GLU A 38 -3.62 -5.48 -18.08
N LEU A 39 -4.90 -5.23 -17.79
CA LEU A 39 -6.00 -5.90 -18.45
C LEU A 39 -6.50 -5.02 -19.60
N LYS A 40 -6.21 -5.42 -20.84
CA LYS A 40 -6.64 -4.67 -22.04
C LYS A 40 -8.15 -4.48 -22.04
N GLY A 41 -8.61 -3.25 -22.25
CA GLY A 41 -10.03 -2.90 -22.28
C GLY A 41 -10.66 -2.71 -20.90
N TRP A 42 -9.89 -2.76 -19.82
CA TRP A 42 -10.34 -2.50 -18.47
C TRP A 42 -9.74 -1.20 -17.93
N SER A 43 -10.58 -0.33 -17.36
CA SER A 43 -10.19 0.87 -16.64
C SER A 43 -9.80 0.54 -15.19
N CYS A 44 -8.98 -0.49 -15.00
CA CYS A 44 -8.37 -0.85 -13.73
C CYS A 44 -6.99 -1.48 -13.90
N ARG A 45 -6.14 -1.35 -12.87
CA ARG A 45 -4.84 -2.02 -12.75
C ARG A 45 -4.96 -3.13 -11.72
N VAL A 46 -4.31 -4.25 -11.99
CA VAL A 46 -4.28 -5.39 -11.07
C VAL A 46 -2.85 -5.62 -10.61
N TYR A 47 -2.67 -5.81 -9.32
CA TYR A 47 -1.38 -6.10 -8.71
C TYR A 47 -1.47 -7.41 -7.94
N LEU A 48 -0.59 -8.35 -8.27
CA LEU A 48 -0.37 -9.56 -7.50
C LEU A 48 0.77 -9.27 -6.50
N ASP A 49 0.44 -9.25 -5.22
CA ASP A 49 1.37 -8.92 -4.16
C ASP A 49 1.66 -10.16 -3.30
N LEU A 50 2.93 -10.54 -3.21
CA LEU A 50 3.41 -11.43 -2.16
C LEU A 50 4.00 -10.59 -1.04
N VAL A 51 3.24 -10.47 0.05
CA VAL A 51 3.57 -9.63 1.20
C VAL A 51 4.23 -10.48 2.29
N LYS A 52 5.44 -10.07 2.71
CA LYS A 52 6.19 -10.76 3.76
C LYS A 52 5.33 -10.84 5.03
N ASN A 53 5.22 -12.05 5.60
CA ASN A 53 4.43 -12.36 6.80
C ASN A 53 2.90 -12.24 6.68
N LEU A 54 2.33 -11.85 5.54
CA LEU A 54 0.88 -11.85 5.32
C LEU A 54 0.41 -12.81 4.21
N GLY A 55 1.28 -13.16 3.26
CA GLY A 55 0.95 -14.06 2.16
C GLY A 55 0.57 -13.32 0.88
N GLU A 56 -0.28 -13.93 0.06
CA GLU A 56 -0.62 -13.47 -1.28
C GLU A 56 -1.90 -12.64 -1.31
N PHE A 57 -1.86 -11.53 -2.03
CA PHE A 57 -2.97 -10.60 -2.19
C PHE A 57 -3.11 -10.15 -3.64
N VAL A 58 -4.33 -9.75 -3.99
CA VAL A 58 -4.62 -9.05 -5.24
C VAL A 58 -5.15 -7.68 -4.91
N GLU A 59 -4.45 -6.63 -5.35
CA GLU A 59 -4.98 -5.26 -5.33
C GLU A 59 -5.55 -4.92 -6.70
N ILE A 60 -6.74 -4.33 -6.72
CA ILE A 60 -7.40 -3.87 -7.93
C ILE A 60 -7.71 -2.39 -7.76
N GLU A 61 -7.11 -1.55 -8.60
CA GLU A 61 -7.28 -0.10 -8.54
C GLU A 61 -7.91 0.42 -9.82
N GLY A 62 -8.97 1.22 -9.71
CA GLY A 62 -9.59 1.90 -10.84
C GLY A 62 -11.10 1.66 -10.94
N ARG A 63 -11.71 2.29 -11.94
CA ARG A 63 -13.17 2.36 -12.08
C ARG A 63 -13.82 0.99 -12.30
N ASP A 64 -13.16 0.12 -13.05
CA ASP A 64 -13.69 -1.22 -13.33
C ASP A 64 -13.34 -2.26 -12.27
N GLY A 65 -12.74 -1.85 -11.13
CA GLY A 65 -12.27 -2.79 -10.12
C GLY A 65 -13.39 -3.62 -9.50
N ASN A 66 -14.51 -3.00 -9.14
CA ASN A 66 -15.68 -3.72 -8.61
C ASN A 66 -16.24 -4.70 -9.64
N LYS A 67 -16.37 -4.27 -10.91
CA LYS A 67 -16.82 -5.15 -12.00
C LYS A 67 -15.92 -6.39 -12.14
N LEU A 68 -14.60 -6.23 -11.99
CA LEU A 68 -13.67 -7.35 -12.04
C LEU A 68 -13.86 -8.30 -10.83
N VAL A 69 -14.07 -7.76 -9.63
CA VAL A 69 -14.40 -8.53 -8.42
C VAL A 69 -15.68 -9.34 -8.62
N ASP A 70 -16.70 -8.74 -9.24
CA ASP A 70 -18.00 -9.38 -9.51
C ASP A 70 -17.84 -10.57 -10.45
N ILE A 71 -17.13 -10.39 -11.58
CA ILE A 71 -16.90 -11.46 -12.57
C ILE A 71 -16.10 -12.61 -11.96
N LEU A 72 -15.09 -12.31 -11.16
CA LEU A 72 -14.26 -13.31 -10.50
C LEU A 72 -14.90 -13.89 -9.22
N GLN A 73 -16.10 -13.42 -8.85
CA GLN A 73 -16.84 -13.84 -7.66
C GLN A 73 -16.04 -13.71 -6.35
N LEU A 74 -15.21 -12.66 -6.24
CA LEU A 74 -14.27 -12.46 -5.13
C LEU A 74 -14.84 -11.68 -3.94
N HIS A 75 -16.14 -11.35 -3.93
CA HIS A 75 -16.76 -10.49 -2.92
C HIS A 75 -16.47 -10.89 -1.47
N ARG A 76 -16.44 -12.21 -1.17
CA ARG A 76 -16.19 -12.73 0.19
C ARG A 76 -14.71 -12.74 0.58
N LYS A 77 -13.82 -12.41 -0.36
CA LYS A 77 -12.36 -12.36 -0.17
C LYS A 77 -11.84 -10.93 -0.08
N VAL A 78 -12.72 -9.94 -0.16
CA VAL A 78 -12.34 -8.53 -0.05
C VAL A 78 -11.82 -8.24 1.36
N VAL A 79 -10.58 -7.77 1.42
CA VAL A 79 -9.91 -7.32 2.64
C VAL A 79 -9.92 -5.80 2.63
N ARG A 80 -10.53 -5.18 3.66
CA ARG A 80 -10.62 -3.73 3.77
C ARG A 80 -9.41 -3.08 4.44
N ARG A 81 -8.70 -3.83 5.29
CA ARG A 81 -7.49 -3.36 5.98
C ARG A 81 -6.33 -3.30 4.99
N SER A 82 -5.51 -2.26 5.12
CA SER A 82 -4.21 -2.16 4.47
C SER A 82 -3.23 -3.20 5.04
N TYR A 83 -2.12 -3.46 4.33
CA TYR A 83 -1.05 -4.31 4.85
C TYR A 83 -0.44 -3.77 6.14
N ALA A 84 -0.30 -2.44 6.24
CA ALA A 84 0.22 -1.80 7.44
C ALA A 84 -0.68 -2.10 8.65
N GLU A 85 -1.99 -1.93 8.50
CA GLU A 85 -2.96 -2.27 9.55
C GLU A 85 -2.89 -3.76 9.90
N MET A 86 -2.91 -4.64 8.90
CA MET A 86 -2.87 -6.09 9.11
C MET A 86 -1.61 -6.55 9.87
N LEU A 87 -0.45 -5.95 9.59
CA LEU A 87 0.79 -6.25 10.30
C LEU A 87 0.86 -5.61 11.69
N ALA A 88 0.36 -4.39 11.83
CA ALA A 88 0.46 -3.64 13.09
C ALA A 88 -0.55 -4.10 14.14
N GLY A 89 -1.63 -4.78 13.73
CA GLY A 89 -2.63 -5.33 14.65
C GLY A 89 -3.68 -4.34 15.14
N PHE A 90 -3.64 -3.09 14.69
CA PHE A 90 -4.62 -2.02 14.97
C PHE A 90 -5.06 -1.32 13.67
N SER A 91 -6.13 -0.53 13.69
CA SER A 91 -6.51 0.31 12.55
C SER A 91 -5.75 1.64 12.60
N ILE A 92 -5.43 2.22 11.45
CA ILE A 92 -4.75 3.53 11.41
C ILE A 92 -5.64 4.63 12.01
N GLU A 93 -6.95 4.44 12.07
CA GLU A 93 -7.88 5.35 12.76
C GLU A 93 -7.67 5.38 14.29
N ASP A 94 -6.93 4.41 14.84
CA ASP A 94 -6.61 4.32 16.28
C ASP A 94 -5.29 5.05 16.66
N LEU A 95 -4.55 5.61 15.69
CA LEU A 95 -3.27 6.34 15.87
C LEU A 95 -3.44 7.86 15.91
#